data_AF-A0AAW0EEB9-F1
#
_entry.id   AF-A0AAW0EEB9-F1
#
_cell.length_a   1.000
_cell.length_b   1.000
_cell.length_c   1.000
_cell.angle_alpha   90.00
_cell.angle_beta   90.00
_cell.angle_gamma   90.00
#
_symmetry.space_group_name_H-M   'P 1'
#
loop_
_entity.id
_entity.type
_entity.pdbx_description
1 polymer ?
#
loop_
_entity_poly.entity_id
_entity_poly.type
_entity_poly.pdbx_seq_one_letter_code
_entity_poly.pdbx_strand_id
1 'polypeptide(L)'
;MRDVLQTEELEIPSGVEVSVKSRLITVTGPRGTLSKNVRHVNMDIRLVKGKSNRVTLAVWQGGRKHVACLRTIKSLINNMITGVTKGFQYKMRAVYAHFPINCIMQEGGTKVEIRNFLGEKTVRHVDMLPGVVVSESSAQKDELILEGNDIDMVSQSAASIHGSCLVRNKDIRKFLDGIYVSGKGTVVHPAAPASTTTSSSSTPTSATPPPPPPHPLVPPPPAKYTGRIPNTPLFASLISFLLGALFALGCLFFISPSSPSSPTINHNPFLGLPLPPHLNLSVSVSRPSFLTPHLAFFAAAWAFFHWAEYAVTAGWNLEKCSVDSFLLENGSLYHIAHGTAVAEYVLTLYWRPDLKTWPYVSFVGILLVLTGQLLRSSAMIHASTNFSHAVAFKKRPSHVLVTSGIYAYLRHPSYAGFFWWALGTQLVLQNPISFVTYAVILWRFFYYRTRAEERALVVFFGEQYVQYRKRVGTMIPFVP
;
A
#
# COMPACT_ATOMS: atom_id res chain seq x y z
N MET A 1 -15.63 21.76 -1.60
CA MET A 1 -16.83 22.42 -2.16
C MET A 1 -17.99 21.44 -2.12
N ARG A 2 -19.19 21.88 -1.75
CA ARG A 2 -20.42 21.07 -1.79
C ARG A 2 -21.27 21.60 -2.93
N ASP A 3 -21.75 20.72 -3.78
CA ASP A 3 -22.60 21.09 -4.90
C ASP A 3 -24.04 21.25 -4.39
N VAL A 4 -24.72 22.33 -4.79
CA VAL A 4 -26.07 22.66 -4.30
C VAL A 4 -27.05 21.54 -4.69
N LEU A 5 -26.99 21.11 -5.95
CA LEU A 5 -27.75 20.00 -6.50
C LEU A 5 -26.92 19.34 -7.59
N GLN A 6 -26.80 18.02 -7.54
CA GLN A 6 -26.33 17.22 -8.66
C GLN A 6 -27.34 16.13 -8.97
N THR A 7 -27.64 15.94 -10.26
CA THR A 7 -28.60 14.95 -10.74
C THR A 7 -27.98 14.02 -11.78
N GLU A 8 -28.51 12.81 -11.85
CA GLU A 8 -28.24 11.81 -12.87
C GLU A 8 -29.55 11.16 -13.30
N GLU A 9 -29.75 10.95 -14.59
CA GLU A 9 -30.93 10.30 -15.15
C GLU A 9 -30.58 8.98 -15.83
N LEU A 10 -31.49 8.01 -15.76
CA LEU A 10 -31.42 6.74 -16.45
C LEU A 10 -32.75 6.43 -17.12
N GLU A 11 -32.72 6.20 -18.43
CA GLU A 11 -33.89 5.80 -19.21
C GLU A 11 -34.16 4.30 -19.02
N ILE A 12 -35.44 3.94 -18.86
CA ILE A 12 -35.88 2.55 -18.71
C ILE A 12 -36.30 2.02 -20.09
N PRO A 13 -35.71 0.92 -20.58
CA PRO A 13 -36.09 0.32 -21.86
C PRO A 13 -37.49 -0.29 -21.79
N SER A 14 -38.12 -0.50 -22.95
CA SER A 14 -39.41 -1.16 -23.05
C SER A 14 -39.34 -2.62 -22.53
N GLY A 15 -40.41 -3.08 -21.89
CA GLY A 15 -40.49 -4.43 -21.33
C GLY A 15 -39.80 -4.62 -19.97
N VAL A 16 -39.36 -3.55 -19.32
CA VAL A 16 -38.79 -3.56 -17.97
C VAL A 16 -39.59 -2.65 -17.05
N GLU A 17 -39.98 -3.16 -15.89
CA GLU A 17 -40.64 -2.38 -14.85
C GLU A 17 -39.67 -2.12 -13.70
N VAL A 18 -39.56 -0.86 -13.27
CA VAL A 18 -38.73 -0.44 -12.14
C VAL A 18 -39.62 0.17 -11.06
N SER A 19 -39.54 -0.37 -9.85
CA SER A 19 -40.21 0.17 -8.67
C SER A 19 -39.18 0.59 -7.62
N VAL A 20 -39.44 1.73 -6.96
CA VAL A 20 -38.57 2.26 -5.90
C VAL A 20 -39.44 2.58 -4.69
N LYS A 21 -39.21 1.89 -3.57
CA LYS A 21 -39.90 2.12 -2.30
C LYS A 21 -38.89 2.24 -1.17
N SER A 22 -38.82 3.39 -0.50
CA SER A 22 -37.88 3.61 0.62
C SER A 22 -36.43 3.21 0.30
N ARG A 23 -35.95 3.60 -0.89
CA ARG A 23 -34.61 3.26 -1.44
C ARG A 23 -34.34 1.76 -1.58
N LEU A 24 -35.38 0.93 -1.61
CA LEU A 24 -35.35 -0.42 -2.12
C LEU A 24 -35.77 -0.36 -3.60
N ILE A 25 -34.85 -0.75 -4.47
CA ILE A 25 -35.05 -0.74 -5.92
C ILE A 25 -35.36 -2.17 -6.33
N THR A 26 -36.49 -2.37 -7.00
CA THR A 26 -36.87 -3.67 -7.57
C THR A 26 -37.09 -3.50 -9.07
N VAL A 27 -36.40 -4.32 -9.85
CA VAL A 27 -36.44 -4.31 -11.32
C VAL A 27 -36.98 -5.66 -11.78
N THR A 28 -38.06 -5.64 -12.54
CA THR A 28 -38.71 -6.83 -13.11
C THR A 28 -38.59 -6.79 -14.61
N GLY A 29 -38.19 -7.90 -15.20
CA GLY A 29 -38.10 -8.08 -16.64
C GLY A 29 -38.42 -9.52 -17.05
N PRO A 30 -38.24 -9.86 -18.33
CA PRO A 30 -38.65 -11.15 -18.88
C PRO A 30 -37.93 -12.35 -18.26
N ARG A 31 -36.67 -12.19 -17.81
CA ARG A 31 -35.89 -13.27 -17.18
C ARG A 31 -36.11 -13.42 -15.68
N GLY A 32 -36.89 -12.52 -15.06
CA GLY A 32 -37.17 -12.55 -13.63
C GLY A 32 -37.08 -11.17 -12.96
N THR A 33 -36.96 -11.19 -11.64
CA THR A 33 -36.97 -9.98 -10.80
C THR A 33 -35.71 -9.91 -9.94
N LEU A 34 -35.11 -8.73 -9.87
CA LEU A 34 -33.97 -8.43 -9.01
C LEU A 34 -34.34 -7.31 -8.03
N SER A 35 -33.84 -7.38 -6.80
CA SER A 35 -34.03 -6.34 -5.79
C SER A 35 -32.71 -5.95 -5.14
N LYS A 36 -32.50 -4.63 -4.94
CA LYS A 36 -31.32 -4.09 -4.26
C LYS A 36 -31.70 -2.99 -3.27
N ASN A 37 -31.14 -3.09 -2.07
CA ASN A 37 -31.31 -2.09 -1.01
C ASN A 37 -30.16 -1.08 -1.03
N VAL A 38 -30.47 0.20 -1.21
CA VAL A 38 -29.49 1.29 -1.26
C VAL A 38 -29.74 2.35 -0.18
N ARG A 39 -30.38 1.97 0.94
CA ARG A 39 -30.71 2.88 2.06
C ARG A 39 -29.50 3.58 2.69
N HIS A 40 -28.32 2.96 2.62
CA HIS A 40 -27.08 3.48 3.17
C HIS A 40 -26.60 4.77 2.47
N VAL A 41 -27.06 5.05 1.25
CA VAL A 41 -26.74 6.31 0.55
C VAL A 41 -27.89 7.30 0.68
N ASN A 42 -27.58 8.51 1.14
CA ASN A 42 -28.58 9.55 1.34
C ASN A 42 -28.89 10.34 0.06
N MET A 43 -29.61 9.71 -0.87
CA MET A 43 -30.04 10.36 -2.11
C MET A 43 -31.55 10.28 -2.33
N ASP A 44 -32.04 11.15 -3.19
CA ASP A 44 -33.40 11.12 -3.69
C ASP A 44 -33.45 10.29 -4.98
N ILE A 45 -34.33 9.30 -5.02
CA ILE A 45 -34.49 8.38 -6.16
C ILE A 45 -35.96 8.43 -6.54
N ARG A 46 -36.26 9.02 -7.69
CA ARG A 46 -37.62 9.22 -8.17
C ARG A 46 -37.82 8.53 -9.50
N LEU A 47 -38.97 7.88 -9.64
CA LEU A 47 -39.46 7.40 -10.92
C LEU A 47 -40.29 8.52 -11.55
N VAL A 48 -39.86 9.02 -12.70
CA VAL A 48 -40.62 10.01 -13.47
C VAL A 48 -41.31 9.28 -14.61
N LYS A 49 -42.65 9.24 -14.54
CA LYS A 49 -43.50 8.67 -15.58
C LYS A 49 -43.78 9.75 -16.63
N GLY A 50 -43.51 9.45 -17.90
CA GLY A 50 -43.67 10.37 -19.02
C GLY A 50 -43.72 9.62 -20.35
N LYS A 51 -43.34 10.26 -21.47
CA LYS A 51 -43.23 9.58 -22.79
C LYS A 51 -42.22 8.43 -22.76
N SER A 52 -41.11 8.62 -22.05
CA SER A 52 -40.17 7.57 -21.65
C SER A 52 -40.12 7.52 -20.12
N ASN A 53 -40.24 6.32 -19.55
CA ASN A 53 -40.07 6.12 -18.11
C ASN A 53 -38.58 6.31 -17.76
N ARG A 54 -38.30 7.14 -16.77
CA ARG A 54 -36.92 7.42 -16.34
C ARG A 54 -36.78 7.37 -14.83
N VAL A 55 -35.60 6.98 -14.37
CA VAL A 55 -35.20 7.08 -12.96
C VAL A 55 -34.29 8.29 -12.82
N THR A 56 -34.69 9.24 -11.98
CA THR A 56 -33.89 10.41 -11.64
C THR A 56 -33.28 10.21 -10.26
N LEU A 57 -31.97 10.37 -10.18
CA LEU A 57 -31.17 10.30 -8.96
C LEU A 57 -30.69 11.71 -8.64
N ALA A 58 -30.92 12.20 -7.42
CA ALA A 58 -30.53 13.54 -7.01
C ALA A 58 -29.86 13.55 -5.64
N VAL A 59 -28.79 14.33 -5.51
CA VAL A 59 -28.14 14.64 -4.24
C VAL A 59 -28.13 16.15 -4.06
N TRP A 60 -28.64 16.59 -2.91
CA TRP A 60 -28.62 17.99 -2.49
C TRP A 60 -27.46 18.25 -1.54
N GLN A 61 -26.77 19.38 -1.72
CA GLN A 61 -25.67 19.82 -0.86
C GLN A 61 -24.58 18.74 -0.67
N GLY A 62 -24.32 17.95 -1.71
CA GLY A 62 -23.41 16.82 -1.68
C GLY A 62 -21.95 17.25 -1.76
N GLY A 63 -21.09 16.69 -0.90
CA GLY A 63 -19.65 16.74 -1.14
C GLY A 63 -19.22 15.77 -2.24
N ARG A 64 -18.00 15.91 -2.77
CA ARG A 64 -17.43 15.07 -3.85
C ARG A 64 -17.68 13.57 -3.71
N LYS A 65 -17.49 13.00 -2.51
CA LYS A 65 -17.71 11.56 -2.24
C LYS A 65 -19.18 11.16 -2.38
N HIS A 66 -20.10 12.02 -1.96
CA HIS A 66 -21.53 11.76 -2.02
C HIS A 66 -22.05 11.87 -3.45
N VAL A 67 -21.58 12.88 -4.19
CA VAL A 67 -21.90 13.07 -5.61
C VAL A 67 -21.42 11.87 -6.44
N ALA A 68 -20.26 11.28 -6.14
CA ALA A 68 -19.78 10.08 -6.82
C ALA A 68 -20.75 8.89 -6.71
N CYS A 69 -21.52 8.79 -5.62
CA CYS A 69 -22.48 7.69 -5.44
C CYS A 69 -23.64 7.73 -6.44
N LEU A 70 -23.99 8.88 -7.03
CA LEU A 70 -25.03 8.98 -8.06
C LEU A 70 -24.74 8.05 -9.23
N ARG A 71 -23.49 8.09 -9.74
CA ARG A 71 -23.04 7.25 -10.86
C ARG A 71 -22.97 5.77 -10.47
N THR A 72 -22.63 5.46 -9.22
CA THR A 72 -22.62 4.08 -8.70
C THR A 72 -24.03 3.49 -8.72
N ILE A 73 -25.02 4.21 -8.19
CA ILE A 73 -26.41 3.72 -8.15
C ILE A 73 -27.00 3.65 -9.57
N LYS A 74 -26.73 4.63 -10.44
CA LYS A 74 -27.11 4.58 -11.85
C LYS A 74 -26.58 3.33 -12.55
N SER A 75 -25.30 3.01 -12.36
CA SER A 75 -24.67 1.83 -12.95
C SER A 75 -25.26 0.54 -12.40
N LEU A 76 -25.58 0.51 -11.10
CA LEU A 76 -26.22 -0.64 -10.46
C LEU A 76 -27.59 -0.92 -11.07
N ILE A 77 -28.43 0.10 -11.24
CA ILE A 77 -29.75 -0.06 -11.87
C ILE A 77 -29.60 -0.53 -13.33
N ASN A 78 -28.66 0.06 -14.08
CA ASN A 78 -28.40 -0.35 -15.46
C ASN A 78 -27.96 -1.82 -15.57
N ASN A 79 -27.15 -2.30 -14.63
CA ASN A 79 -26.76 -3.71 -14.55
C ASN A 79 -27.95 -4.61 -14.21
N MET A 80 -28.81 -4.21 -13.27
CA MET A 80 -30.05 -4.95 -12.96
C MET A 80 -30.96 -5.05 -14.19
N ILE A 81 -31.16 -3.95 -14.93
CA ILE A 81 -31.94 -3.92 -16.17
C ILE A 81 -31.34 -4.88 -17.21
N THR A 82 -30.03 -4.82 -17.42
CA THR A 82 -29.33 -5.73 -18.35
C THR A 82 -29.45 -7.19 -17.91
N GLY A 83 -29.38 -7.45 -16.61
CA GLY A 83 -29.52 -8.77 -16.02
C GLY A 83 -30.89 -9.41 -16.25
N VAL A 84 -31.98 -8.67 -15.98
CA VAL A 84 -33.35 -9.19 -16.18
C VAL A 84 -33.78 -9.27 -17.64
N THR A 85 -33.08 -8.59 -18.56
CA THR A 85 -33.39 -8.61 -19.99
C THR A 85 -32.53 -9.61 -20.75
N LYS A 86 -31.20 -9.55 -20.58
CA LYS A 86 -30.23 -10.32 -21.38
C LYS A 86 -29.51 -11.40 -20.58
N GLY A 87 -29.47 -11.29 -19.24
CA GLY A 87 -28.66 -12.15 -18.37
C GLY A 87 -27.15 -11.89 -18.54
N PHE A 88 -26.36 -12.32 -17.57
CA PHE A 88 -24.90 -12.25 -17.62
C PHE A 88 -24.29 -13.65 -17.79
N GLN A 89 -23.29 -13.73 -18.66
CA GLN A 89 -22.52 -14.95 -18.92
C GLN A 89 -21.03 -14.66 -18.70
N TYR A 90 -20.39 -15.46 -17.86
CA TYR A 90 -18.94 -15.43 -17.62
C TYR A 90 -18.35 -16.73 -18.13
N LYS A 91 -17.44 -16.63 -19.10
CA LYS A 91 -16.66 -17.77 -19.58
C LYS A 91 -15.38 -17.85 -18.77
N MET A 92 -15.10 -19.02 -18.21
CA MET A 92 -13.91 -19.30 -17.43
C MET A 92 -13.15 -20.46 -18.06
N ARG A 93 -11.82 -20.36 -18.16
CA ARG A 93 -10.97 -21.41 -18.71
C ARG A 93 -10.04 -21.96 -17.64
N ALA A 94 -9.98 -23.29 -17.55
CA ALA A 94 -8.95 -23.97 -16.79
C ALA A 94 -7.64 -23.96 -17.58
N VAL A 95 -6.57 -23.50 -16.94
CA VAL A 95 -5.22 -23.43 -17.50
C VAL A 95 -4.33 -24.31 -16.65
N TYR A 96 -3.54 -25.17 -17.28
CA TYR A 96 -2.62 -26.07 -16.61
C TYR A 96 -1.44 -26.42 -17.54
N ALA A 97 -0.30 -26.81 -16.96
CA ALA A 97 0.87 -27.22 -17.73
C ALA A 97 1.01 -28.74 -17.85
N HIS A 98 0.93 -29.46 -16.72
CA HIS A 98 1.24 -30.89 -16.67
C HIS A 98 0.09 -31.73 -16.09
N PHE A 99 -0.58 -31.24 -15.05
CA PHE A 99 -1.68 -31.96 -14.41
C PHE A 99 -3.02 -31.40 -14.89
N PRO A 100 -3.83 -32.14 -15.67
CA PRO A 100 -5.11 -31.67 -16.14
C PRO A 100 -6.08 -31.46 -14.98
N ILE A 101 -6.71 -30.29 -14.94
CA ILE A 101 -7.67 -29.90 -13.91
C ILE A 101 -9.05 -30.41 -14.32
N ASN A 102 -9.65 -31.27 -13.51
CA ASN A 102 -10.98 -31.80 -13.80
C ASN A 102 -12.02 -31.01 -13.00
N CYS A 103 -12.98 -30.41 -13.70
CA CYS A 103 -14.11 -29.70 -13.10
C CYS A 103 -15.38 -30.53 -13.28
N ILE A 104 -16.02 -30.92 -12.18
CA ILE A 104 -17.23 -31.74 -12.20
C ILE A 104 -18.37 -30.93 -11.59
N MET A 105 -19.43 -30.70 -12.37
CA MET A 105 -20.62 -30.01 -11.91
C MET A 105 -21.51 -31.00 -11.15
N GLN A 106 -22.00 -30.57 -9.99
CA GLN A 106 -22.93 -31.32 -9.16
C GLN A 106 -24.23 -30.55 -8.97
N GLU A 107 -25.28 -31.28 -8.57
CA GLU A 107 -26.59 -30.71 -8.20
C GLU A 107 -27.19 -29.80 -9.29
N GLY A 108 -27.01 -30.18 -10.57
CA GLY A 108 -27.54 -29.42 -11.70
C GLY A 108 -26.81 -28.09 -11.97
N GLY A 109 -25.57 -27.93 -11.50
CA GLY A 109 -24.73 -26.77 -11.77
C GLY A 109 -24.66 -25.74 -10.64
N THR A 110 -25.22 -26.04 -9.46
CA THR A 110 -25.12 -25.19 -8.26
C THR A 110 -23.84 -25.42 -7.48
N LYS A 111 -23.15 -26.54 -7.69
CA LYS A 111 -21.86 -26.86 -7.07
C LYS A 111 -20.84 -27.29 -8.10
N VAL A 112 -19.58 -26.92 -7.88
CA VAL A 112 -18.46 -27.31 -8.72
C VAL A 112 -17.41 -28.00 -7.87
N GLU A 113 -17.07 -29.23 -8.23
CA GLU A 113 -15.91 -29.94 -7.68
C GLU A 113 -14.71 -29.79 -8.61
N ILE A 114 -13.59 -29.37 -8.05
CA ILE A 114 -12.33 -29.21 -8.78
C ILE A 114 -11.35 -30.24 -8.24
N ARG A 115 -10.90 -31.12 -9.13
CA ARG A 115 -10.01 -32.25 -8.81
C ARG A 115 -8.69 -32.11 -9.58
N ASN A 116 -7.64 -32.71 -9.01
CA ASN A 116 -6.31 -32.79 -9.62
C ASN A 116 -5.63 -31.43 -9.91
N PHE A 117 -6.07 -30.37 -9.22
CA PHE A 117 -5.43 -29.06 -9.31
C PHE A 117 -3.98 -29.14 -8.83
N LEU A 118 -3.02 -28.82 -9.70
CA LEU A 118 -1.58 -28.92 -9.44
C LEU A 118 -1.11 -30.34 -8.99
N GLY A 119 -1.87 -31.38 -9.33
CA GLY A 119 -1.60 -32.76 -8.90
C GLY A 119 -1.97 -33.05 -7.44
N GLU A 120 -2.75 -32.18 -6.78
CA GLU A 120 -3.24 -32.42 -5.43
C GLU A 120 -4.32 -33.52 -5.41
N LYS A 121 -4.30 -34.34 -4.35
CA LYS A 121 -5.34 -35.36 -4.09
C LYS A 121 -6.60 -34.79 -3.44
N THR A 122 -6.53 -33.57 -2.91
CA THR A 122 -7.65 -32.91 -2.24
C THR A 122 -8.66 -32.41 -3.26
N VAL A 123 -9.95 -32.74 -3.07
CA VAL A 123 -11.05 -32.20 -3.86
C VAL A 123 -11.46 -30.85 -3.31
N ARG A 124 -11.58 -29.84 -4.17
CA ARG A 124 -12.02 -28.49 -3.80
C ARG A 124 -13.47 -28.32 -4.22
N HIS A 125 -14.34 -28.01 -3.27
CA HIS A 125 -15.77 -27.80 -3.52
C HIS A 125 -16.05 -26.29 -3.51
N VAL A 126 -16.80 -25.82 -4.51
CA VAL A 126 -17.23 -24.42 -4.60
C VAL A 126 -18.73 -24.38 -4.85
N ASP A 127 -19.46 -23.83 -3.89
CA ASP A 127 -20.90 -23.62 -4.00
C ASP A 127 -21.17 -22.30 -4.72
N MET A 128 -22.08 -22.32 -5.70
CA MET A 128 -22.51 -21.14 -6.42
C MET A 128 -23.51 -20.32 -5.60
N LEU A 129 -23.49 -19.01 -5.82
CA LEU A 129 -24.46 -18.12 -5.16
C LEU A 129 -25.86 -18.30 -5.77
N PRO A 130 -26.92 -17.89 -5.03
CA PRO A 130 -28.30 -18.08 -5.47
C PRO A 130 -28.56 -17.48 -6.86
N GLY A 131 -29.22 -18.26 -7.72
CA GLY A 131 -29.58 -17.83 -9.07
C GLY A 131 -28.44 -17.86 -10.10
N VAL A 132 -27.30 -18.48 -9.75
CA VAL A 132 -26.17 -18.72 -10.66
C VAL A 132 -26.08 -20.22 -10.96
N VAL A 133 -25.92 -20.55 -12.24
CA VAL A 133 -25.75 -21.93 -12.72
C VAL A 133 -24.42 -22.03 -13.47
N VAL A 134 -23.65 -23.09 -13.20
CA VAL A 134 -22.43 -23.42 -13.93
C VAL A 134 -22.68 -24.59 -14.86
N SER A 135 -22.25 -24.47 -16.11
CA SER A 135 -22.23 -25.54 -17.10
C SER A 135 -20.86 -25.66 -17.75
N GLU A 136 -20.58 -26.81 -18.37
CA GLU A 136 -19.41 -26.99 -19.21
C GLU A 136 -19.72 -26.56 -20.65
N SER A 137 -18.77 -25.89 -21.29
CA SER A 137 -18.90 -25.44 -22.67
C SER A 137 -18.83 -26.63 -23.63
N SER A 138 -19.88 -26.81 -24.46
CA SER A 138 -19.84 -27.79 -25.54
C SER A 138 -18.93 -27.37 -26.70
N ALA A 139 -18.64 -26.07 -26.82
CA ALA A 139 -17.86 -25.52 -27.92
C ALA A 139 -16.34 -25.57 -27.69
N GLN A 140 -15.92 -25.56 -26.43
CA GLN A 140 -14.50 -25.49 -26.07
C GLN A 140 -14.22 -26.40 -24.88
N LYS A 141 -13.22 -27.27 -25.03
CA LYS A 141 -12.70 -28.10 -23.94
C LYS A 141 -12.13 -27.24 -22.80
N ASP A 142 -12.28 -27.70 -21.55
CA ASP A 142 -11.72 -27.11 -20.33
C ASP A 142 -12.26 -25.68 -20.06
N GLU A 143 -13.46 -25.36 -20.55
CA GLU A 143 -14.15 -24.08 -20.38
C GLU A 143 -15.46 -24.26 -19.60
N LEU A 144 -15.58 -23.51 -18.50
CA LEU A 144 -16.78 -23.39 -17.68
C LEU A 144 -17.55 -22.14 -18.06
N ILE A 145 -18.87 -22.24 -18.11
CA ILE A 145 -19.78 -21.14 -18.38
C ILE A 145 -20.61 -20.90 -17.12
N LEU A 146 -20.52 -19.69 -16.57
CA LEU A 146 -21.32 -19.24 -15.44
C LEU A 146 -22.41 -18.30 -15.92
N GLU A 147 -23.66 -18.63 -15.64
CA GLU A 147 -24.81 -17.84 -16.07
C GLU A 147 -25.67 -17.44 -14.88
N GLY A 148 -26.22 -16.22 -14.94
CA GLY A 148 -27.15 -15.73 -13.93
C GLY A 148 -27.69 -14.34 -14.30
N ASN A 149 -28.72 -13.91 -13.57
CA ASN A 149 -29.33 -12.60 -13.81
C ASN A 149 -28.64 -11.47 -13.02
N ASP A 150 -28.09 -11.75 -11.83
CA ASP A 150 -27.38 -10.76 -11.02
C ASP A 150 -25.86 -10.82 -11.26
N ILE A 151 -25.28 -9.74 -11.77
CA ILE A 151 -23.83 -9.65 -12.03
C ILE A 151 -23.00 -9.78 -10.76
N ASP A 152 -23.50 -9.34 -9.61
CA ASP A 152 -22.76 -9.42 -8.35
C ASP A 152 -22.61 -10.88 -7.93
N MET A 153 -23.70 -11.67 -8.04
CA MET A 153 -23.69 -13.10 -7.72
C MET A 153 -22.85 -13.89 -8.73
N VAL A 154 -23.00 -13.62 -10.03
CA VAL A 154 -22.23 -14.32 -11.08
C VAL A 154 -20.73 -14.04 -10.94
N SER A 155 -20.35 -12.77 -10.78
CA SER A 155 -18.94 -12.37 -10.68
C SER A 155 -18.29 -12.86 -9.39
N GLN A 156 -19.02 -12.85 -8.27
CA GLN A 156 -18.52 -13.38 -7.01
C GLN A 156 -18.37 -14.91 -7.06
N SER A 157 -19.29 -15.62 -7.70
CA SER A 157 -19.18 -17.07 -7.91
C SER A 157 -17.95 -17.42 -8.76
N ALA A 158 -17.72 -16.68 -9.84
CA ALA A 158 -16.49 -16.80 -10.64
C ALA A 158 -15.23 -16.52 -9.82
N ALA A 159 -15.26 -15.51 -8.95
CA ALA A 159 -14.16 -15.18 -8.07
C ALA A 159 -13.90 -16.27 -7.01
N SER A 160 -14.94 -16.92 -6.48
CA SER A 160 -14.81 -18.05 -5.55
C SER A 160 -14.14 -19.27 -6.19
N ILE A 161 -14.46 -19.57 -7.46
CA ILE A 161 -13.79 -20.61 -8.24
C ILE A 161 -12.30 -20.28 -8.40
N HIS A 162 -11.98 -19.09 -8.91
CA HIS A 162 -10.59 -18.65 -9.08
C HIS A 162 -9.82 -18.63 -7.75
N GLY A 163 -10.43 -18.11 -6.68
CA GLY A 163 -9.84 -18.04 -5.34
C GLY A 163 -9.55 -19.41 -4.74
N SER A 164 -10.38 -20.40 -5.04
CA SER A 164 -10.17 -21.79 -4.64
C SER A 164 -9.02 -22.44 -5.41
N CYS A 165 -8.73 -22.00 -6.63
CA CYS A 165 -7.63 -22.49 -7.47
C CYS A 165 -6.38 -21.58 -7.43
N LEU A 166 -6.11 -20.92 -6.30
CA LEU A 166 -4.89 -20.14 -6.13
C LEU A 166 -3.69 -21.01 -5.73
N VAL A 167 -2.64 -20.97 -6.55
CA VAL A 167 -1.35 -21.58 -6.21
C VAL A 167 -0.75 -20.88 -4.99
N ARG A 168 -0.43 -21.66 -3.95
CA ARG A 168 0.24 -21.19 -2.73
C ARG A 168 1.63 -21.80 -2.62
N ASN A 169 2.52 -21.11 -1.91
CA ASN A 169 3.88 -21.59 -1.62
C ASN A 169 4.75 -21.91 -2.85
N LYS A 170 4.40 -21.38 -4.03
CA LYS A 170 5.19 -21.45 -5.27
C LYS A 170 5.22 -20.10 -5.97
N ASP A 171 6.14 -19.92 -6.93
CA ASP A 171 6.17 -18.73 -7.77
C ASP A 171 5.02 -18.75 -8.80
N ILE A 172 4.02 -17.90 -8.58
CA ILE A 172 2.83 -17.75 -9.43
C ILE A 172 3.13 -17.31 -10.86
N ARG A 173 4.35 -16.84 -11.16
CA ARG A 173 4.75 -16.48 -12.53
C ARG A 173 5.15 -17.69 -13.36
N LYS A 174 5.54 -18.78 -12.69
CA LYS A 174 5.92 -20.05 -13.33
C LYS A 174 4.77 -21.04 -13.29
N PHE A 175 4.06 -21.10 -12.17
CA PHE A 175 2.88 -21.95 -11.99
C PHE A 175 1.63 -21.11 -12.20
N LEU A 176 1.23 -21.01 -13.47
CA LEU A 176 0.03 -20.29 -13.92
C LEU A 176 -1.22 -21.20 -13.92
N ASP A 177 -1.12 -22.38 -13.31
CA ASP A 177 -2.23 -23.33 -13.19
C ASP A 177 -3.36 -22.70 -12.37
N GLY A 178 -4.57 -22.69 -12.91
CA GLY A 178 -5.72 -22.02 -12.30
C GLY A 178 -6.93 -21.99 -13.23
N ILE A 179 -8.04 -21.43 -12.74
CA ILE A 179 -9.26 -21.24 -13.53
C ILE A 179 -9.55 -19.74 -13.60
N TYR A 180 -9.53 -19.17 -14.80
CA TYR A 180 -9.57 -17.72 -15.02
C TYR A 180 -10.73 -17.31 -15.91
N VAL A 181 -11.29 -16.12 -15.67
CA VAL A 181 -12.31 -15.54 -16.56
C VAL A 181 -11.66 -15.18 -17.90
N SER A 182 -12.07 -15.84 -18.98
CA SER A 182 -11.61 -15.62 -20.34
C SER A 182 -12.46 -14.59 -21.10
N GLY A 183 -13.76 -14.52 -20.79
CA GLY A 183 -14.70 -13.65 -21.48
C GLY A 183 -15.91 -13.30 -20.63
N LYS A 184 -16.49 -12.13 -20.89
CA LYS A 184 -17.72 -11.66 -20.26
C LYS A 184 -18.70 -11.28 -21.36
N GLY A 185 -19.93 -11.75 -21.25
CA GLY A 185 -20.98 -11.51 -22.23
C GLY A 185 -22.37 -11.56 -21.60
N THR A 186 -23.37 -11.59 -22.47
CA THR A 186 -24.77 -11.80 -22.09
C THR A 186 -25.23 -13.16 -22.58
N VAL A 187 -26.21 -13.75 -21.88
CA VAL A 187 -26.79 -15.06 -22.26
C VAL A 187 -27.58 -14.92 -23.56
N VAL A 188 -28.41 -13.88 -23.64
CA VAL A 188 -29.10 -13.53 -24.89
C VAL A 188 -28.14 -12.69 -25.73
N HIS A 189 -27.69 -13.23 -26.84
CA HIS A 189 -26.91 -12.49 -27.82
C HIS A 189 -27.84 -11.55 -28.61
N PRO A 190 -27.50 -10.27 -28.76
CA PRO A 190 -28.22 -9.42 -29.69
C PRO A 190 -28.09 -10.01 -31.09
N ALA A 191 -29.21 -10.09 -31.82
CA ALA A 191 -29.21 -10.57 -33.20
C ALA A 191 -28.13 -9.81 -34.00
N ALA A 192 -27.21 -10.55 -34.62
CA ALA A 192 -26.19 -9.95 -35.45
C ALA A 192 -26.87 -9.15 -36.59
N PRO A 193 -26.40 -7.94 -36.93
CA PRO A 193 -26.86 -7.29 -38.15
C PRO A 193 -26.49 -8.18 -39.34
N ALA A 194 -27.47 -8.43 -40.23
CA ALA A 194 -27.33 -9.30 -41.39
C ALA A 194 -26.07 -8.94 -42.20
N SER A 195 -25.19 -9.93 -42.36
CA SER A 195 -24.00 -9.82 -43.21
C SER A 195 -24.42 -9.78 -44.68
N THR A 196 -24.27 -8.61 -45.30
CA THR A 196 -24.39 -8.45 -46.75
C THR A 196 -23.31 -9.28 -47.43
N THR A 197 -23.75 -10.17 -48.30
CA THR A 197 -22.96 -11.01 -49.20
C THR A 197 -22.11 -10.13 -50.12
N THR A 198 -20.78 -10.21 -50.02
CA THR A 198 -19.89 -9.84 -51.13
C THR A 198 -18.92 -10.97 -51.41
N SER A 199 -18.88 -11.30 -52.70
CA SER A 199 -18.18 -12.38 -53.37
C SER A 199 -16.66 -12.35 -53.22
N SER A 200 -16.10 -13.57 -53.25
CA SER A 200 -14.69 -13.93 -53.44
C SER A 200 -13.88 -13.04 -54.38
N SER A 201 -12.65 -12.68 -53.99
CA SER A 201 -11.42 -12.95 -54.77
C SER A 201 -10.15 -12.41 -54.10
N SER A 202 -9.04 -13.11 -54.36
CA SER A 202 -7.63 -12.74 -54.18
C SER A 202 -7.01 -12.79 -52.77
N THR A 203 -6.07 -13.73 -52.64
CA THR A 203 -4.95 -13.73 -51.68
C THR A 203 -4.11 -12.47 -51.84
N PRO A 204 -3.56 -11.91 -50.74
CA PRO A 204 -2.12 -11.64 -50.76
C PRO A 204 -1.39 -11.97 -49.45
N THR A 205 -0.22 -12.58 -49.65
CA THR A 205 1.06 -12.43 -48.95
C THR A 205 1.15 -11.73 -47.58
N SER A 206 1.90 -12.40 -46.70
CA SER A 206 2.47 -11.94 -45.44
C SER A 206 3.14 -10.56 -45.50
N ALA A 207 2.64 -9.62 -44.70
CA ALA A 207 3.41 -8.49 -44.19
C ALA A 207 2.91 -8.16 -42.78
N THR A 208 3.78 -8.28 -41.80
CA THR A 208 3.53 -7.92 -40.39
C THR A 208 3.29 -6.41 -40.29
N PRO A 209 2.27 -5.92 -39.55
CA PRO A 209 2.07 -4.49 -39.39
C PRO A 209 3.20 -3.88 -38.54
N PRO A 210 3.62 -2.63 -38.81
CA PRO A 210 4.60 -1.93 -37.99
C PRO A 210 4.05 -1.72 -36.57
N PRO A 211 4.92 -1.70 -35.54
CA PRO A 211 4.50 -1.52 -34.16
C PRO A 211 3.79 -0.16 -34.00
N PRO A 212 2.76 -0.08 -33.15
CA PRO A 212 2.06 1.18 -32.89
C PRO A 212 3.03 2.21 -32.30
N PRO A 213 2.83 3.51 -32.58
CA PRO A 213 3.66 4.57 -32.00
C PRO A 213 3.59 4.52 -30.47
N PRO A 214 4.70 4.85 -29.77
CA PRO A 214 4.71 4.82 -28.31
C PRO A 214 3.63 5.75 -27.78
N HIS A 215 2.74 5.21 -26.96
CA HIS A 215 1.76 6.01 -26.23
C HIS A 215 2.47 7.15 -25.50
N PRO A 216 1.93 8.38 -25.51
CA PRO A 216 2.45 9.45 -24.68
C PRO A 216 2.51 8.94 -23.23
N LEU A 217 3.69 9.09 -22.61
CA LEU A 217 3.96 8.63 -21.26
C LEU A 217 2.91 9.25 -20.33
N VAL A 218 1.90 8.45 -19.98
CA VAL A 218 0.97 8.79 -18.91
C VAL A 218 1.85 8.91 -17.66
N PRO A 219 1.87 10.07 -16.98
CA PRO A 219 2.64 10.20 -15.75
C PRO A 219 2.19 9.10 -14.79
N PRO A 220 3.13 8.42 -14.12
CA PRO A 220 2.78 7.34 -13.22
C PRO A 220 1.73 7.83 -12.21
N PRO A 221 0.74 6.99 -11.86
CA PRO A 221 -0.24 7.37 -10.86
C PRO A 221 0.48 7.82 -9.58
N PRO A 222 -0.03 8.85 -8.88
CA PRO A 222 0.58 9.33 -7.65
C PRO A 222 0.79 8.17 -6.69
N ALA A 223 1.89 8.23 -5.92
CA ALA A 223 2.25 7.20 -4.95
C ALA A 223 1.00 6.77 -4.15
N LYS A 224 0.77 5.45 -4.07
CA LYS A 224 -0.35 4.89 -3.30
C LYS A 224 -0.17 5.30 -1.85
N TYR A 225 -0.99 6.27 -1.46
CA TYR A 225 -1.09 6.82 -0.11
C TYR A 225 -1.67 5.77 0.83
N THR A 226 -0.97 5.47 1.92
CA THR A 226 -1.38 4.45 2.90
C THR A 226 -1.58 5.02 4.30
N GLY A 227 -1.08 6.24 4.57
CA GLY A 227 -1.23 6.90 5.86
C GLY A 227 -2.63 7.46 6.12
N ARG A 228 -2.90 7.83 7.38
CA ARG A 228 -4.15 8.49 7.80
C ARG A 228 -4.07 10.02 7.73
N ILE A 229 -2.87 10.59 7.59
CA ILE A 229 -2.59 12.04 7.67
C ILE A 229 -2.71 12.74 6.31
N PRO A 230 -3.71 13.61 6.06
CA PRO A 230 -4.01 14.14 4.73
C PRO A 230 -2.78 14.69 3.98
N ASN A 231 -2.55 14.22 2.76
CA ASN A 231 -1.42 14.67 1.93
C ASN A 231 -1.71 16.06 1.31
N THR A 232 -1.55 17.13 2.09
CA THR A 232 -1.68 18.52 1.62
C THR A 232 -0.47 19.36 2.02
N PRO A 233 -0.17 20.45 1.28
CA PRO A 233 0.92 21.36 1.63
C PRO A 233 0.81 21.91 3.06
N LEU A 234 -0.42 22.16 3.53
CA LEU A 234 -0.71 22.62 4.89
C LEU A 234 -0.30 21.59 5.95
N PHE A 235 -0.63 20.32 5.75
CA PHE A 235 -0.25 19.27 6.70
C PHE A 235 1.26 19.03 6.68
N ALA A 236 1.90 19.06 5.51
CA ALA A 236 3.34 18.93 5.39
C ALA A 236 4.09 20.09 6.09
N SER A 237 3.64 21.34 5.91
CA SER A 237 4.26 22.49 6.58
C SER A 237 4.02 22.48 8.09
N LEU A 238 2.82 22.11 8.54
CA LEU A 238 2.50 21.98 9.97
C LEU A 238 3.38 20.92 10.65
N ILE A 239 3.52 19.74 10.04
CA ILE A 239 4.39 18.68 10.57
C ILE A 239 5.84 19.15 10.63
N SER A 240 6.34 19.76 9.55
CA SER A 240 7.70 20.30 9.50
C SER A 240 7.92 21.37 10.58
N PHE A 241 6.95 22.24 10.82
CA PHE A 241 7.01 23.26 11.87
C PHE A 241 7.06 22.63 13.27
N LEU A 242 6.20 21.66 13.55
CA LEU A 242 6.16 20.96 14.85
C LEU A 242 7.44 20.17 15.11
N LEU A 243 7.96 19.45 14.11
CA LEU A 243 9.24 18.74 14.22
C LEU A 243 10.40 19.73 14.40
N GLY A 244 10.40 20.86 13.69
CA GLY A 244 11.40 21.91 13.85
C GLY A 244 11.38 22.54 15.24
N ALA A 245 10.20 22.82 15.78
CA ALA A 245 10.03 23.32 17.15
C ALA A 245 10.52 22.30 18.19
N LEU A 246 10.17 21.02 18.03
CA LEU A 246 10.64 19.95 18.92
C LEU A 246 12.16 19.77 18.85
N PHE A 247 12.76 19.85 17.66
CA PHE A 247 14.20 19.82 17.48
C PHE A 247 14.89 21.00 18.16
N ALA A 248 14.39 22.23 17.93
CA ALA A 248 14.95 23.44 18.53
C ALA A 248 14.89 23.40 20.07
N LEU A 249 13.75 22.99 20.64
CA LEU A 249 13.59 22.81 22.08
C LEU A 249 14.52 21.71 22.62
N GLY A 250 14.61 20.57 21.95
CA GLY A 250 15.50 19.48 22.35
C GLY A 250 16.97 19.89 22.33
N CYS A 251 17.42 20.60 21.29
CA CYS A 251 18.78 21.15 21.22
C CYS A 251 19.04 22.18 22.32
N LEU A 252 18.09 23.09 22.57
CA LEU A 252 18.19 24.07 23.64
C LEU A 252 18.38 23.37 24.99
N PHE A 253 17.54 22.39 25.32
CA PHE A 253 17.61 21.65 26.58
C PHE A 253 18.78 20.66 26.66
N PHE A 254 19.34 20.24 25.54
CA PHE A 254 20.56 19.44 25.53
C PHE A 254 21.79 20.30 25.90
N ILE A 255 21.85 21.53 25.40
CA ILE A 255 23.03 22.40 25.53
C ILE A 255 23.00 23.26 26.80
N SER A 256 21.82 23.69 27.28
CA SER A 256 21.81 24.62 28.42
C SER A 256 22.32 23.97 29.73
N PRO A 257 22.94 24.75 30.63
CA PRO A 257 23.33 24.26 31.95
C PRO A 257 22.09 23.98 32.83
N SER A 258 22.15 22.97 33.67
CA SER A 258 21.16 22.75 34.73
C SER A 258 21.32 23.78 35.85
N SER A 259 20.24 24.43 36.27
CA SER A 259 20.25 25.36 37.42
C SER A 259 20.55 24.59 38.73
N PRO A 260 21.28 25.16 39.71
CA PRO A 260 21.76 24.44 40.90
C PRO A 260 20.71 24.09 41.97
N SER A 261 19.41 24.33 41.73
CA SER A 261 18.40 24.38 42.80
C SER A 261 17.68 23.06 43.11
N SER A 262 18.30 21.89 42.93
CA SER A 262 17.75 20.60 43.41
C SER A 262 18.86 19.62 43.80
N PRO A 263 18.70 18.83 44.89
CA PRO A 263 19.78 18.04 45.50
C PRO A 263 20.10 16.73 44.75
N THR A 264 19.90 16.67 43.43
CA THR A 264 20.18 15.48 42.62
C THR A 264 20.95 15.87 41.36
N ILE A 265 22.23 15.50 41.36
CA ILE A 265 23.13 15.37 40.21
C ILE A 265 23.56 16.69 39.56
N ASN A 266 24.46 17.38 40.26
CA ASN A 266 25.31 18.43 39.72
C ASN A 266 26.51 17.81 38.99
N HIS A 267 26.32 17.24 37.80
CA HIS A 267 27.42 17.04 36.85
C HIS A 267 26.84 17.09 35.45
N ASN A 268 27.21 18.11 34.66
CA ASN A 268 27.01 18.10 33.22
C ASN A 268 28.11 17.18 32.65
N PRO A 269 27.84 15.89 32.36
CA PRO A 269 28.90 14.90 32.22
C PRO A 269 29.40 14.79 30.77
N PHE A 270 28.91 15.64 29.86
CA PHE A 270 28.95 15.34 28.43
C PHE A 270 30.18 15.84 27.67
N LEU A 271 30.93 16.82 28.20
CA LEU A 271 31.96 17.47 27.37
C LEU A 271 33.37 17.43 27.93
N GLY A 272 33.65 17.63 29.22
CA GLY A 272 35.04 17.62 29.74
C GLY A 272 36.04 18.54 28.99
N LEU A 273 35.56 19.34 28.04
CA LEU A 273 36.32 20.19 27.13
C LEU A 273 35.91 21.62 27.43
N PRO A 274 36.87 22.52 27.69
CA PRO A 274 36.58 23.92 27.95
C PRO A 274 35.97 24.54 26.68
N LEU A 275 34.76 25.09 26.81
CA LEU A 275 34.14 25.91 25.77
C LEU A 275 34.94 27.21 25.60
N PRO A 276 35.13 27.73 24.36
CA PRO A 276 35.77 29.01 24.14
C PRO A 276 34.95 30.16 24.76
N PRO A 277 35.59 31.18 25.35
CA PRO A 277 34.94 32.16 26.24
C PRO A 277 34.01 33.19 25.56
N HIS A 278 33.66 33.02 24.29
CA HIS A 278 32.99 34.06 23.49
C HIS A 278 31.53 33.73 23.10
N LEU A 279 30.94 32.66 23.63
CA LEU A 279 29.58 32.23 23.28
C LEU A 279 28.65 32.09 24.51
N ASN A 280 28.66 33.08 25.41
CA ASN A 280 27.77 33.10 26.57
C ASN A 280 26.49 33.89 26.29
N LEU A 281 25.55 33.27 25.56
CA LEU A 281 24.14 33.65 25.66
C LEU A 281 23.49 32.78 26.75
N SER A 282 23.58 33.21 28.01
CA SER A 282 23.03 32.48 29.15
C SER A 282 21.52 32.67 29.26
N VAL A 283 20.77 31.92 28.45
CA VAL A 283 19.33 31.75 28.66
C VAL A 283 19.13 30.67 29.73
N SER A 284 18.87 31.09 30.97
CA SER A 284 18.53 30.18 32.06
C SER A 284 17.05 29.79 31.95
N VAL A 285 16.77 28.59 31.43
CA VAL A 285 15.41 28.04 31.36
C VAL A 285 15.22 27.08 32.53
N SER A 286 14.17 27.30 33.33
CA SER A 286 13.77 26.36 34.39
C SER A 286 13.37 25.01 33.75
N ARG A 287 14.06 23.94 34.12
CA ARG A 287 13.81 22.59 33.58
C ARG A 287 12.94 21.78 34.54
N PRO A 288 11.90 21.09 34.03
CA PRO A 288 11.26 20.03 34.80
C PRO A 288 12.27 18.94 35.16
N SER A 289 12.17 18.36 36.35
CA SER A 289 13.11 17.33 36.86
C SER A 289 13.22 16.07 35.98
N PHE A 290 12.21 15.80 35.13
CA PHE A 290 12.19 14.67 34.21
C PHE A 290 12.83 14.96 32.84
N LEU A 291 13.06 16.23 32.48
CA LEU A 291 13.57 16.62 31.16
C LEU A 291 15.10 16.68 31.18
N THR A 292 15.72 15.50 31.16
CA THR A 292 17.18 15.34 31.18
C THR A 292 17.81 15.66 29.81
N PRO A 293 19.11 15.98 29.75
CA PRO A 293 19.83 16.16 28.48
C PRO A 293 19.73 14.94 27.56
N HIS A 294 19.75 13.72 28.12
CA HIS A 294 19.59 12.49 27.34
C HIS A 294 18.23 12.42 26.64
N LEU A 295 17.15 12.73 27.35
CA LEU A 295 15.80 12.73 26.78
C LEU A 295 15.60 13.88 25.79
N ALA A 296 16.20 15.04 26.06
CA ALA A 296 16.21 16.18 25.14
C ALA A 296 16.93 15.86 23.83
N PHE A 297 18.11 15.22 23.89
CA PHE A 297 18.81 14.75 22.70
C PHE A 297 18.00 13.71 21.94
N PHE A 298 17.40 12.74 22.64
CA PHE A 298 16.54 11.74 22.01
C PHE A 298 15.38 12.37 21.24
N ALA A 299 14.67 13.32 21.84
CA ALA A 299 13.58 14.05 21.20
C ALA A 299 14.06 14.86 19.99
N ALA A 300 15.21 15.53 20.11
CA ALA A 300 15.83 16.26 19.01
C ALA A 300 16.22 15.32 17.85
N ALA A 301 16.93 14.23 18.14
CA ALA A 301 17.36 13.25 17.15
C ALA A 301 16.16 12.61 16.43
N TRP A 302 15.10 12.26 17.18
CA TRP A 302 13.85 11.74 16.63
C TRP A 302 13.16 12.75 15.71
N ALA A 303 13.05 14.01 16.14
CA ALA A 303 12.44 15.07 15.35
C ALA A 303 13.24 15.35 14.06
N PHE A 304 14.56 15.42 14.18
CA PHE A 304 15.46 15.64 13.05
C PHE A 304 15.41 14.49 12.06
N PHE A 305 15.37 13.24 12.53
CA PHE A 305 15.26 12.06 11.66
C PHE A 305 14.03 12.16 10.75
N HIS A 306 12.85 12.36 11.34
CA HIS A 306 11.59 12.42 10.59
C HIS A 306 11.54 13.63 9.64
N TRP A 307 12.05 14.78 10.09
CA TRP A 307 12.15 15.96 9.24
C TRP A 307 13.12 15.75 8.08
N ALA A 308 14.31 15.18 8.33
CA ALA A 308 15.34 14.94 7.32
C ALA A 308 14.88 13.92 6.26
N GLU A 309 14.11 12.89 6.66
CA GLU A 309 13.49 11.95 5.71
C GLU A 309 12.63 12.68 4.67
N TYR A 310 11.75 13.57 5.14
CA TYR A 310 10.91 14.38 4.26
C TYR A 310 11.74 15.37 3.45
N ALA A 311 12.62 16.14 4.09
CA ALA A 311 13.43 17.18 3.44
C ALA A 311 14.31 16.62 2.32
N VAL A 312 14.98 15.49 2.56
CA VAL A 312 15.81 14.82 1.55
C VAL A 312 14.94 14.25 0.43
N THR A 313 13.78 13.67 0.75
CA THR A 313 12.86 13.16 -0.29
C THR A 313 12.31 14.29 -1.15
N ALA A 314 11.93 15.42 -0.55
CA ALA A 314 11.47 16.60 -1.25
C ALA A 314 12.57 17.18 -2.17
N GLY A 315 13.83 17.18 -1.71
CA GLY A 315 14.97 17.71 -2.46
C GLY A 315 15.42 16.83 -3.64
N TRP A 316 15.42 15.49 -3.47
CA TRP A 316 16.04 14.56 -4.43
C TRP A 316 15.10 13.55 -5.07
N ASN A 317 13.84 13.47 -4.64
CA ASN A 317 12.85 12.51 -5.14
C ASN A 317 11.41 13.06 -5.04
N LEU A 318 11.20 14.24 -5.63
CA LEU A 318 9.94 14.99 -5.55
C LEU A 318 8.73 14.16 -6.02
N GLU A 319 8.91 13.30 -7.03
CA GLU A 319 7.85 12.43 -7.56
C GLU A 319 7.23 11.50 -6.51
N LYS A 320 8.01 11.11 -5.49
CA LYS A 320 7.56 10.24 -4.40
C LYS A 320 7.33 10.99 -3.09
N CYS A 321 7.57 12.30 -3.07
CA CYS A 321 7.42 13.11 -1.87
C CYS A 321 5.94 13.23 -1.49
N SER A 322 5.64 12.90 -0.24
CA SER A 322 4.31 13.04 0.35
C SER A 322 4.42 13.19 1.86
N VAL A 323 3.31 13.44 2.55
CA VAL A 323 3.28 13.45 4.02
C VAL A 323 3.73 12.11 4.62
N ASP A 324 3.53 10.99 3.93
CA ASP A 324 4.04 9.67 4.38
C ASP A 324 5.58 9.62 4.38
N SER A 325 6.27 10.49 3.63
CA SER A 325 7.74 10.58 3.60
C SER A 325 8.34 11.09 4.92
N PHE A 326 7.55 11.68 5.83
CA PHE A 326 8.01 11.94 7.20
C PHE A 326 8.21 10.66 8.00
N LEU A 327 7.67 9.51 7.57
CA LEU A 327 7.74 8.21 8.27
C LEU A 327 7.19 8.21 9.71
N LEU A 328 6.25 9.11 10.03
CA LEU A 328 5.63 9.15 11.35
C LEU A 328 4.72 7.92 11.60
N GLU A 329 4.04 7.41 10.56
CA GLU A 329 3.17 6.24 10.66
C GLU A 329 3.86 4.95 10.19
N ASN A 330 4.88 4.49 10.93
CA ASN A 330 5.63 3.25 10.64
C ASN A 330 5.03 1.99 11.29
N GLY A 331 3.72 2.00 11.57
CA GLY A 331 2.99 0.90 12.22
C GLY A 331 2.97 0.97 13.75
N SER A 332 2.07 0.24 14.39
CA SER A 332 1.87 0.28 15.85
C SER A 332 3.11 -0.13 16.64
N LEU A 333 3.86 -1.12 16.15
CA LEU A 333 5.10 -1.59 16.78
C LEU A 333 6.16 -0.49 16.87
N TYR A 334 6.21 0.43 15.91
CA TYR A 334 7.14 1.56 15.94
C TYR A 334 6.85 2.50 17.12
N HIS A 335 5.58 2.85 17.31
CA HIS A 335 5.16 3.72 18.42
C HIS A 335 5.31 3.02 19.77
N ILE A 336 4.99 1.73 19.84
CA ILE A 336 5.20 0.90 21.04
C ILE A 336 6.68 0.90 21.41
N ALA A 337 7.59 0.69 20.46
CA ALA A 337 9.02 0.67 20.71
C ALA A 337 9.53 2.00 21.32
N HIS A 338 9.14 3.14 20.73
CA HIS A 338 9.52 4.46 21.26
C HIS A 338 8.91 4.73 22.63
N GLY A 339 7.64 4.34 22.84
CA GLY A 339 6.98 4.40 24.13
C GLY A 339 7.70 3.57 25.19
N THR A 340 8.11 2.34 24.85
CA THR A 340 8.87 1.47 25.77
C THR A 340 10.26 2.01 26.09
N ALA A 341 10.94 2.62 25.11
CA ALA A 341 12.25 3.25 25.34
C ALA A 341 12.16 4.44 26.31
N VAL A 342 11.16 5.32 26.12
CA VAL A 342 10.92 6.44 27.03
C VAL A 342 10.49 5.94 28.41
N ALA A 343 9.62 4.93 28.46
CA ALA A 343 9.18 4.33 29.73
C ALA A 343 10.35 3.72 30.51
N GLU A 344 11.18 2.86 29.88
CA GLU A 344 12.38 2.31 30.52
C GLU A 344 13.30 3.41 31.04
N TYR A 345 13.49 4.48 30.26
CA TYR A 345 14.34 5.60 30.65
C TYR A 345 13.82 6.29 31.91
N VAL A 346 12.55 6.72 31.90
CA VAL A 346 11.93 7.47 33.02
C VAL A 346 11.83 6.61 34.28
N LEU A 347 11.42 5.34 34.13
CA LEU A 347 11.33 4.38 35.22
C LEU A 347 12.70 4.13 35.86
N THR A 348 13.73 3.89 35.05
CA THR A 348 15.09 3.68 35.55
C THR A 348 15.64 4.95 36.19
N LEU A 349 15.38 6.13 35.61
CA LEU A 349 15.80 7.40 36.18
C LEU A 349 15.17 7.65 37.56
N TYR A 350 13.90 7.28 37.73
CA TYR A 350 13.18 7.43 38.99
C TYR A 350 13.70 6.48 40.09
N TRP A 351 13.89 5.19 39.77
CA TRP A 351 14.30 4.20 40.77
C TRP A 351 15.80 4.05 40.96
N ARG A 352 16.60 4.21 39.91
CA ARG A 352 18.05 3.96 39.87
C ARG A 352 18.78 4.96 38.96
N PRO A 353 18.85 6.24 39.35
CA PRO A 353 19.45 7.30 38.53
C PRO A 353 20.94 7.06 38.21
N ASP A 354 21.67 6.33 39.07
CA ASP A 354 23.08 5.97 38.86
C ASP A 354 23.34 5.16 37.58
N LEU A 355 22.32 4.49 37.06
CA LEU A 355 22.42 3.74 35.81
C LEU A 355 22.38 4.64 34.56
N LYS A 356 22.13 5.95 34.72
CA LYS A 356 22.02 6.95 33.64
C LYS A 356 23.18 7.95 33.60
N THR A 357 24.24 7.71 34.36
CA THR A 357 25.35 8.65 34.56
C THR A 357 26.61 8.31 33.77
N TRP A 358 26.58 7.32 32.86
CA TRP A 358 27.77 6.84 32.13
C TRP A 358 28.08 7.67 30.87
N PRO A 359 28.94 8.71 30.90
CA PRO A 359 29.08 9.66 29.78
C PRO A 359 29.62 9.01 28.51
N TYR A 360 30.54 8.06 28.63
CA TYR A 360 31.14 7.38 27.47
C TYR A 360 30.11 6.58 26.68
N VAL A 361 29.14 5.94 27.36
CA VAL A 361 28.07 5.17 26.70
C VAL A 361 27.21 6.11 25.88
N SER A 362 26.80 7.24 26.46
CA SER A 362 25.99 8.22 25.74
C SER A 362 26.76 8.89 24.61
N PHE A 363 28.06 9.17 24.78
CA PHE A 363 28.91 9.73 23.74
C PHE A 363 29.03 8.81 22.52
N VAL A 364 29.27 7.51 22.75
CA VAL A 364 29.25 6.49 21.68
C VAL A 364 27.87 6.44 21.00
N GLY A 365 26.79 6.54 21.79
CA GLY A 365 25.43 6.63 21.28
C GLY A 365 25.20 7.83 20.36
N ILE A 366 25.68 9.02 20.74
CA ILE A 366 25.59 10.24 19.91
C ILE A 366 26.34 10.03 18.59
N LEU A 367 27.58 9.52 18.64
CA LEU A 367 28.36 9.26 17.44
C LEU A 367 27.61 8.29 16.50
N LEU A 368 27.04 7.22 17.03
CA LEU A 368 26.23 6.28 16.26
C LEU A 368 24.96 6.91 15.65
N VAL A 369 24.27 7.76 16.39
CA VAL A 369 23.10 8.52 15.89
C VAL A 369 23.51 9.42 14.73
N LEU A 370 24.58 10.20 14.89
CA LEU A 370 25.06 11.12 13.85
C LEU A 370 25.54 10.37 12.61
N THR A 371 26.39 9.35 12.77
CA THR A 371 26.87 8.53 11.66
C THR A 371 25.73 7.78 10.97
N GLY A 372 24.78 7.23 11.72
CA GLY A 372 23.62 6.53 11.18
C GLY A 372 22.71 7.46 10.37
N GLN A 373 22.47 8.67 10.87
CA GLN A 373 21.70 9.70 10.17
C GLN A 373 22.39 10.15 8.87
N LEU A 374 23.69 10.43 8.94
CA LEU A 374 24.48 10.80 7.76
C LEU A 374 24.46 9.70 6.70
N LEU A 375 24.73 8.45 7.11
CA LEU A 375 24.71 7.28 6.21
C LEU A 375 23.35 7.15 5.52
N ARG A 376 22.26 7.36 6.26
CA ARG A 376 20.91 7.26 5.74
C ARG A 376 20.55 8.40 4.77
N SER A 377 20.79 9.65 5.16
CA SER A 377 20.52 10.80 4.28
C SER A 377 21.39 10.76 3.02
N SER A 378 22.67 10.42 3.12
CA SER A 378 23.55 10.26 1.96
C SER A 378 23.13 9.12 1.04
N ALA A 379 22.62 8.01 1.58
CA ALA A 379 22.07 6.91 0.78
C ALA A 379 20.84 7.34 -0.05
N MET A 380 19.96 8.16 0.55
CA MET A 380 18.77 8.70 -0.11
C MET A 380 19.14 9.71 -1.17
N ILE A 381 20.05 10.65 -0.87
CA ILE A 381 20.56 11.65 -1.82
C ILE A 381 21.19 10.97 -3.02
N HIS A 382 22.09 10.00 -2.81
CA HIS A 382 22.81 9.34 -3.89
C HIS A 382 21.87 8.48 -4.75
N ALA A 383 20.95 7.71 -4.14
CA ALA A 383 20.01 6.92 -4.92
C ALA A 383 18.92 7.77 -5.61
N SER A 384 18.62 8.97 -5.08
CA SER A 384 17.67 9.94 -5.64
C SER A 384 16.35 9.26 -6.07
N THR A 385 15.97 9.32 -7.34
CA THR A 385 14.73 8.76 -7.88
C THR A 385 14.67 7.22 -7.83
N ASN A 386 15.82 6.55 -7.69
CA ASN A 386 15.92 5.11 -7.48
C ASN A 386 15.59 4.71 -6.03
N PHE A 387 15.70 5.64 -5.07
CA PHE A 387 15.31 5.40 -3.69
C PHE A 387 13.80 5.25 -3.53
N SER A 388 13.39 4.46 -2.54
CA SER A 388 11.98 4.25 -2.20
C SER A 388 11.85 3.82 -0.74
N HIS A 389 10.93 4.44 0.02
CA HIS A 389 10.60 3.99 1.37
C HIS A 389 9.91 2.61 1.39
N ALA A 390 9.23 2.25 0.30
CA ALA A 390 8.65 0.94 0.09
C ALA A 390 9.51 0.11 -0.88
N VAL A 391 9.66 -1.19 -0.58
CA VAL A 391 10.37 -2.14 -1.46
C VAL A 391 9.63 -2.23 -2.79
N ALA A 392 10.35 -1.96 -3.89
CA ALA A 392 9.79 -2.04 -5.23
C ALA A 392 9.83 -3.49 -5.74
N PHE A 393 8.67 -4.02 -6.13
CA PHE A 393 8.56 -5.36 -6.74
C PHE A 393 8.36 -5.33 -8.26
N LYS A 394 8.30 -4.13 -8.86
CA LYS A 394 8.26 -3.92 -10.32
C LYS A 394 9.34 -2.91 -10.73
N LYS A 395 10.13 -3.25 -11.76
CA LYS A 395 11.14 -2.35 -12.32
C LYS A 395 10.46 -1.24 -13.11
N ARG A 396 10.83 0.02 -12.85
CA ARG A 396 10.45 1.17 -13.68
C ARG A 396 11.50 1.36 -14.79
N PRO A 397 11.14 1.92 -15.95
CA PRO A 397 12.11 2.19 -17.02
C PRO A 397 13.30 3.05 -16.56
N SER A 398 13.04 4.03 -15.69
CA SER A 398 14.06 4.91 -15.08
C SER A 398 14.82 4.29 -13.91
N HIS A 399 14.51 3.06 -13.49
CA HIS A 399 15.18 2.43 -12.35
C HIS A 399 16.51 1.83 -12.78
N VAL A 400 17.60 2.44 -12.32
CA VAL A 400 18.98 2.03 -12.58
C VAL A 400 19.64 1.47 -11.33
N LEU A 401 20.62 0.58 -11.53
CA LEU A 401 21.40 0.01 -10.44
C LEU A 401 22.48 1.00 -9.99
N VAL A 402 22.41 1.45 -8.74
CA VAL A 402 23.39 2.38 -8.16
C VAL A 402 24.47 1.58 -7.41
N THR A 403 25.73 1.74 -7.81
CA THR A 403 26.89 1.04 -7.21
C THR A 403 28.06 1.98 -6.86
N SER A 404 27.90 3.28 -7.07
CA SER A 404 28.92 4.31 -6.84
C SER A 404 28.83 4.94 -5.45
N GLY A 405 29.90 5.62 -5.04
CA GLY A 405 30.04 6.34 -3.76
C GLY A 405 29.65 5.48 -2.56
N ILE A 406 28.65 5.89 -1.78
CA ILE A 406 28.24 5.17 -0.57
C ILE A 406 27.78 3.73 -0.85
N TYR A 407 27.21 3.49 -2.03
CA TYR A 407 26.82 2.16 -2.47
C TYR A 407 28.03 1.28 -2.87
N ALA A 408 29.20 1.86 -3.10
CA ALA A 408 30.42 1.06 -3.33
C ALA A 408 30.88 0.32 -2.05
N TYR A 409 30.49 0.82 -0.87
CA TYR A 409 30.89 0.26 0.43
C TYR A 409 29.78 -0.55 1.11
N LEU A 410 28.52 -0.16 0.90
CA LEU A 410 27.35 -0.86 1.46
C LEU A 410 26.27 -1.07 0.39
N ARG A 411 25.68 -2.26 0.34
CA ARG A 411 24.54 -2.52 -0.57
C ARG A 411 23.27 -1.81 -0.13
N HIS A 412 23.06 -1.70 1.18
CA HIS A 412 21.86 -1.12 1.79
C HIS A 412 22.22 -0.05 2.84
N PRO A 413 22.88 1.06 2.44
CA PRO A 413 23.38 2.06 3.39
C PRO A 413 22.24 2.75 4.15
N SER A 414 21.05 2.91 3.56
CA SER A 414 19.89 3.48 4.27
C SER A 414 19.37 2.57 5.40
N TYR A 415 19.53 1.25 5.26
CA TYR A 415 19.12 0.25 6.25
C TYR A 415 20.13 0.17 7.37
N ALA A 416 21.42 0.09 7.02
CA ALA A 416 22.50 0.18 8.00
C ALA A 416 22.42 1.49 8.80
N GLY A 417 22.17 2.62 8.12
CA GLY A 417 22.04 3.93 8.75
C GLY A 417 20.93 3.97 9.79
N PHE A 418 19.73 3.46 9.46
CA PHE A 418 18.63 3.39 10.42
C PHE A 418 18.89 2.41 11.56
N PHE A 419 19.47 1.24 11.27
CA PHE A 419 19.80 0.23 12.28
C PHE A 419 20.73 0.81 13.36
N TRP A 420 21.84 1.43 12.94
CA TRP A 420 22.81 2.04 13.86
C TRP A 420 22.29 3.30 14.53
N TRP A 421 21.50 4.12 13.81
CA TRP A 421 20.82 5.28 14.39
C TRP A 421 19.91 4.85 15.55
N ALA A 422 19.06 3.84 15.33
CA ALA A 422 18.11 3.40 16.34
C ALA A 422 18.80 2.79 17.57
N LEU A 423 19.87 2.00 17.38
CA LEU A 423 20.68 1.50 18.50
C LEU A 423 21.41 2.62 19.24
N GLY A 424 21.95 3.60 18.51
CA GLY A 424 22.57 4.78 19.09
C GLY A 424 21.62 5.54 20.02
N THR A 425 20.34 5.69 19.65
CA THR A 425 19.35 6.34 20.54
C THR A 425 19.20 5.64 21.89
N GLN A 426 19.28 4.30 21.92
CA GLN A 426 19.16 3.53 23.16
C GLN A 426 20.44 3.58 24.00
N LEU A 427 21.61 3.75 23.37
CA LEU A 427 22.86 4.02 24.08
C LEU A 427 22.87 5.41 24.70
N VAL A 428 22.35 6.44 24.00
CA VAL A 428 22.18 7.77 24.59
C VAL A 428 21.25 7.71 25.80
N LEU A 429 20.15 6.96 25.71
CA LEU A 429 19.27 6.76 26.87
C LEU A 429 19.83 5.78 27.92
N GLN A 430 20.94 5.10 27.64
CA GLN A 430 21.51 4.03 28.48
C GLN A 430 20.45 2.98 28.88
N ASN A 431 19.64 2.55 27.91
CA ASN A 431 18.55 1.59 28.10
C ASN A 431 18.98 0.18 27.68
N PRO A 432 19.46 -0.68 28.59
CA PRO A 432 19.95 -2.01 28.20
C PRO A 432 18.86 -2.92 27.64
N ILE A 433 17.62 -2.86 28.17
CA ILE A 433 16.53 -3.74 27.73
C ILE A 433 16.06 -3.32 26.33
N SER A 434 15.80 -2.02 26.14
CA SER A 434 15.40 -1.48 24.84
C SER A 434 16.51 -1.61 23.81
N PHE A 435 17.79 -1.48 24.19
CA PHE A 435 18.91 -1.70 23.26
C PHE A 435 18.88 -3.12 22.67
N VAL A 436 18.80 -4.15 23.51
CA VAL A 436 18.73 -5.55 23.05
C VAL A 436 17.46 -5.79 22.24
N THR A 437 16.33 -5.27 22.70
CA THR A 437 15.04 -5.42 22.02
C THR A 437 15.05 -4.79 20.63
N TYR A 438 15.56 -3.55 20.51
CA TYR A 438 15.73 -2.85 19.25
C TYR A 438 16.68 -3.62 18.32
N ALA A 439 17.80 -4.12 18.85
CA ALA A 439 18.76 -4.88 18.07
C ALA A 439 18.11 -6.11 17.43
N VAL A 440 17.39 -6.93 18.22
CA VAL A 440 16.75 -8.15 17.73
C VAL A 440 15.63 -7.85 16.74
N ILE A 441 14.75 -6.89 17.05
CA ILE A 441 13.60 -6.56 16.19
C ILE A 441 14.06 -5.97 14.87
N LEU A 442 14.98 -4.98 14.90
CA LEU A 442 15.48 -4.35 13.70
C LEU A 442 16.34 -5.30 12.87
N TRP A 443 17.16 -6.13 13.51
CA TRP A 443 17.92 -7.16 12.81
C TRP A 443 16.99 -8.12 12.06
N ARG A 444 15.96 -8.64 12.74
CA ARG A 444 14.96 -9.52 12.12
C ARG A 444 14.24 -8.82 10.97
N PHE A 445 13.82 -7.57 11.17
CA PHE A 445 13.14 -6.78 10.15
C PHE A 445 14.01 -6.60 8.90
N PHE A 446 15.26 -6.15 9.07
CA PHE A 446 16.17 -5.93 7.95
C PHE A 446 16.63 -7.22 7.30
N TYR A 447 16.81 -8.31 8.05
CA TYR A 447 17.13 -9.62 7.49
C TYR A 447 16.09 -10.05 6.44
N TYR A 448 14.79 -10.02 6.79
CA TYR A 448 13.74 -10.42 5.86
C TYR A 448 13.53 -9.40 4.75
N ARG A 449 13.60 -8.10 5.07
CA ARG A 449 13.39 -7.01 4.12
C ARG A 449 14.49 -6.98 3.05
N THR A 450 15.75 -7.05 3.45
CA THR A 450 16.90 -7.13 2.54
C THR A 450 16.77 -8.35 1.64
N ARG A 451 16.48 -9.55 2.17
CA ARG A 451 16.30 -10.75 1.30
C ARG A 451 15.17 -10.60 0.29
N ALA A 452 14.05 -9.98 0.67
CA ALA A 452 12.94 -9.74 -0.25
C ALA A 452 13.31 -8.73 -1.35
N GLU A 453 13.97 -7.65 -0.98
CA GLU A 453 14.41 -6.61 -1.92
C GLU A 453 15.53 -7.10 -2.85
N GLU A 454 16.53 -7.80 -2.34
CA GLU A 454 17.61 -8.33 -3.17
C GLU A 454 17.09 -9.34 -4.20
N ARG A 455 16.06 -10.15 -3.85
CA ARG A 455 15.39 -11.00 -4.84
C ARG A 455 14.76 -10.17 -5.97
N ALA A 456 14.14 -9.04 -5.64
CA ALA A 456 13.60 -8.14 -6.65
C ALA A 456 14.71 -7.47 -7.48
N LEU A 457 15.81 -7.04 -6.85
CA LEU A 457 16.96 -6.43 -7.54
C LEU A 457 17.67 -7.42 -8.49
N VAL A 458 17.78 -8.70 -8.11
CA VAL A 458 18.25 -9.76 -9.03
C VAL A 458 17.31 -9.90 -10.22
N VAL A 459 15.99 -9.85 -10.02
CA VAL A 459 15.03 -9.87 -11.14
C VAL A 459 15.16 -8.61 -12.02
N PHE A 460 15.49 -7.46 -11.44
CA PHE A 460 15.56 -6.19 -12.18
C PHE A 460 16.85 -6.03 -12.99
N PHE A 461 17.97 -6.51 -12.46
CA PHE A 461 19.30 -6.22 -13.00
C PHE A 461 20.13 -7.47 -13.31
N GLY A 462 19.60 -8.66 -13.03
CA GLY A 462 20.22 -9.93 -13.36
C GLY A 462 21.63 -10.06 -12.79
N GLU A 463 22.57 -10.45 -13.66
CA GLU A 463 23.95 -10.75 -13.28
C GLU A 463 24.70 -9.52 -12.72
N GLN A 464 24.34 -8.30 -13.15
CA GLN A 464 24.97 -7.08 -12.64
C GLN A 464 24.81 -6.95 -11.12
N TYR A 465 23.61 -7.26 -10.61
CA TYR A 465 23.36 -7.24 -9.17
C TYR A 465 24.03 -8.40 -8.45
N VAL A 466 24.08 -9.59 -9.07
CA VAL A 466 24.76 -10.76 -8.49
C VAL A 466 26.25 -10.48 -8.27
N GLN A 467 26.91 -9.86 -9.25
CA GLN A 467 28.32 -9.48 -9.16
C GLN A 467 28.58 -8.34 -8.16
N TYR A 468 27.68 -7.37 -8.11
CA TYR A 468 27.71 -6.33 -7.07
C TYR A 468 27.57 -6.94 -5.66
N ARG A 469 26.64 -7.89 -5.49
CA ARG A 469 26.38 -8.56 -4.21
C ARG A 469 27.58 -9.33 -3.66
N LYS A 470 28.36 -9.97 -4.54
CA LYS A 470 29.57 -10.70 -4.16
C LYS A 470 30.68 -9.79 -3.61
N ARG A 471 30.71 -8.52 -4.03
CA ARG A 471 31.81 -7.59 -3.71
C ARG A 471 31.53 -6.69 -2.51
N VAL A 472 30.26 -6.33 -2.28
CA VAL A 472 29.88 -5.30 -1.31
C VAL A 472 28.96 -5.90 -0.25
N GLY A 473 29.19 -5.63 1.04
CA GLY A 473 28.38 -6.15 2.16
C GLY A 473 27.21 -5.25 2.56
N THR A 474 26.46 -5.63 3.61
CA THR A 474 25.33 -4.85 4.15
C THR A 474 25.68 -4.02 5.39
N MET A 475 26.76 -4.37 6.10
CA MET A 475 27.17 -3.83 7.42
C MET A 475 26.12 -3.91 8.53
N ILE A 476 25.15 -4.80 8.38
CA ILE A 476 24.31 -5.28 9.49
C ILE A 476 24.80 -6.71 9.79
N PRO A 477 25.25 -7.01 11.02
CA PRO A 477 25.81 -8.33 11.35
C PRO A 477 24.87 -9.46 10.94
N PHE A 478 25.38 -10.52 10.29
CA PHE A 478 24.60 -11.70 9.89
C PHE A 478 23.43 -11.46 8.92
N VAL A 479 23.34 -10.27 8.30
CA VAL A 479 22.41 -10.03 7.18
C VAL A 479 23.13 -10.34 5.87
N PRO A 480 22.68 -11.35 5.11
CA PRO A 480 23.39 -11.87 3.94
C PRO A 480 23.46 -10.88 2.79
#